data_AF-A0A5D4SU11-F1
#
_entry.id   AF-A0A5D4SU11-F1
#
_cell.length_a   1.000
_cell.length_b   1.000
_cell.length_c   1.000
_cell.angle_alpha   90.00
_cell.angle_beta   90.00
_cell.angle_gamma   90.00
#
_symmetry.space_group_name_H-M   'P 1'
#
loop_
_entity.id
_entity.type
_entity.pdbx_description
1 polymer ?
#
loop_
_entity_poly.entity_id
_entity_poly.type
_entity_poly.pdbx_seq_one_letter_code
_entity_poly.pdbx_strand_id
1 'polypeptide(L)' 'MGNQLFQSAREAVMNVVKGKQDSASEHNHKHDYSSEVESNSMSVAKNALSSAYANSNEAEKAQLRELQEELFNSQQDK' A
#
# COMPACT_ATOMS: atom_id res chain seq x y z
N MET A 1 -3.26 -15.89 -17.34
CA MET A 1 -2.87 -14.48 -17.40
C MET A 1 -3.42 -13.84 -16.14
N GLY A 2 -2.63 -13.88 -15.05
CA GLY A 2 -3.04 -13.33 -13.76
C GLY A 2 -3.14 -11.81 -13.87
N ASN A 3 -4.13 -11.22 -13.19
CA ASN A 3 -4.43 -9.80 -13.30
C ASN A 3 -3.23 -8.99 -12.79
N GLN A 4 -2.46 -8.39 -13.71
CA GLN A 4 -1.23 -7.67 -13.37
C GLN A 4 -1.52 -6.52 -12.40
N LEU A 5 -2.70 -5.91 -12.54
CA LEU A 5 -3.15 -4.84 -11.66
C LEU A 5 -3.35 -5.31 -10.22
N PHE A 6 -3.85 -6.54 -10.02
CA PHE A 6 -3.99 -7.14 -8.69
C PHE A 6 -2.62 -7.34 -8.03
N GLN A 7 -1.65 -7.85 -8.78
CA GLN A 7 -0.28 -8.02 -8.27
C GLN A 7 0.36 -6.67 -7.91
N SER A 8 0.25 -5.67 -8.80
CA SER A 8 0.75 -4.33 -8.54
C SER A 8 0.10 -3.67 -7.32
N ALA A 9 -1.21 -3.84 -7.12
CA ALA A 9 -1.89 -3.32 -5.94
C ALA A 9 -1.36 -3.95 -4.65
N ARG A 10 -1.17 -5.27 -4.65
CA ARG A 10 -0.64 -6.01 -3.49
C ARG A 10 0.80 -5.60 -3.16
N GLU A 11 1.66 -5.48 -4.17
CA GLU A 11 3.04 -5.02 -4.01
C GLU A 11 3.10 -3.59 -3.45
N ALA A 12 2.24 -2.70 -3.93
CA ALA A 12 2.20 -1.32 -3.44
C ALA A 12 1.80 -1.25 -1.96
N VAL A 13 0.81 -2.05 -1.53
CA VAL A 13 0.43 -2.17 -0.10
C VAL A 13 1.58 -2.73 0.74
N MET A 14 2.25 -3.79 0.25
CA MET A 14 3.42 -4.34 0.93
C MET A 14 4.54 -3.31 1.08
N ASN A 15 4.81 -2.49 0.07
CA ASN A 15 5.83 -1.44 0.18
C ASN A 15 5.48 -0.39 1.23
N VAL A 16 4.21 -0.02 1.38
CA VAL A 16 3.77 0.91 2.43
C VAL A 16 3.96 0.31 3.82
N VAL A 17 3.53 -0.94 4.02
CA VAL A 17 3.66 -1.64 5.31
C VAL A 17 5.13 -1.89 5.64
N LYS A 18 5.93 -2.33 4.67
CA LYS A 18 7.36 -2.59 4.84
C LYS A 18 8.16 -1.30 5.09
N GLY A 19 7.82 -0.20 4.41
CA GLY A 19 8.43 1.11 4.65
C GLY A 19 8.25 1.61 6.09
N LYS A 20 7.11 1.29 6.73
CA LYS A 20 6.91 1.52 8.17
C LYS A 20 7.78 0.61 9.04
N GLN A 21 7.96 -0.64 8.65
CA GLN A 21 8.71 -1.64 9.42
C GLN A 21 10.22 -1.40 9.41
N ASP A 22 10.77 -0.96 8.26
CA ASP A 22 12.16 -0.51 8.15
C ASP A 22 12.40 0.76 8.99
N SER A 23 11.44 1.69 9.01
CA SER A 23 11.50 2.90 9.85
C SER A 23 11.50 2.60 11.36
N ALA A 24 11.04 1.43 11.79
CA ALA A 24 11.03 1.01 13.19
C ALA A 24 12.36 0.37 13.64
N SER A 25 13.24 -0.04 12.72
CA SER A 25 14.46 -0.81 13.04
C SER A 25 15.76 0.02 13.03
N GLU A 26 15.77 1.25 12.51
CA GLU A 26 17.00 2.05 12.45
C GLU A 26 16.84 3.40 13.17
N HIS A 27 17.18 3.36 14.47
CA HIS A 27 17.54 4.52 15.26
C HIS A 27 18.80 5.13 14.64
N ASN A 28 18.70 6.02 13.64
CA ASN A 28 19.60 7.14 13.37
C ASN A 28 19.29 7.83 12.00
N HIS A 29 19.03 9.14 12.05
CA HIS A 29 19.20 10.10 10.94
C HIS A 29 18.29 10.00 9.69
N LYS A 30 17.04 10.54 9.78
CA LYS A 30 16.45 11.46 8.77
C LYS A 30 15.02 11.87 9.16
N HIS A 31 14.87 12.95 9.91
CA HIS A 31 13.58 13.41 10.44
C HIS A 31 12.86 14.45 9.54
N ASP A 32 12.85 14.25 8.22
CA ASP A 32 12.08 15.13 7.31
C ASP A 32 11.59 14.37 6.07
N TYR A 33 12.49 13.59 5.44
CA TYR A 33 12.22 12.87 4.19
C TYR A 33 11.32 11.61 4.32
N SER A 34 11.07 11.11 5.54
CA SER A 34 10.33 9.85 5.74
C SER A 34 8.82 10.02 5.54
N SER A 35 8.29 11.19 5.91
CA SER A 35 6.85 11.51 5.74
C SER A 35 6.43 11.64 4.28
N GLU A 36 7.30 12.23 3.44
CA GLU A 36 7.07 12.36 2.00
C GLU A 36 7.10 11.00 1.28
N VAL A 37 8.02 10.11 1.68
CA VAL A 37 8.11 8.75 1.14
C VAL A 37 6.88 7.93 1.54
N GLU A 38 6.45 7.98 2.81
CA GLU A 38 5.19 7.36 3.26
C GLU A 38 3.99 7.88 2.45
N SER A 39 3.90 9.19 2.26
CA SER A 39 2.79 9.83 1.54
C SER A 39 2.75 9.45 0.06
N ASN A 40 3.92 9.32 -0.58
CA ASN A 40 4.07 8.90 -1.96
C ASN A 40 3.72 7.42 -2.12
N SER A 41 4.30 6.54 -1.31
CA SER A 41 3.98 5.11 -1.33
C SER A 41 2.49 4.85 -1.07
N MET A 42 1.87 5.62 -0.18
CA MET A 42 0.43 5.54 0.07
C MET A 42 -0.39 5.94 -1.16
N SER A 43 -0.01 7.02 -1.84
CA SER A 43 -0.69 7.49 -3.04
C SER A 43 -0.59 6.47 -4.17
N VAL A 44 0.58 5.85 -4.33
CA VAL A 44 0.81 4.75 -5.29
C VAL A 44 -0.08 3.56 -4.96
N ALA A 45 -0.13 3.13 -3.69
CA ALA A 45 -0.97 2.00 -3.27
C ALA A 45 -2.46 2.27 -3.51
N LYS A 46 -2.96 3.48 -3.19
CA LYS A 46 -4.36 3.87 -3.47
C LYS A 46 -4.67 3.88 -4.97
N ASN A 47 -3.75 4.40 -5.79
CA ASN A 47 -3.94 4.44 -7.24
C ASN A 47 -3.93 3.04 -7.86
N ALA A 48 -3.02 2.18 -7.42
CA ALA A 48 -2.93 0.79 -7.87
C ALA A 48 -4.17 -0.01 -7.46
N LEU A 49 -4.63 0.12 -6.21
CA LEU A 49 -5.86 -0.51 -5.72
C LEU A 49 -7.09 -0.05 -6.53
N SER A 50 -7.22 1.25 -6.78
CA SER A 50 -8.34 1.80 -7.59
C SER A 50 -8.32 1.26 -9.03
N SER A 51 -7.14 1.25 -9.65
CA SER A 51 -6.95 0.74 -11.02
C SER A 51 -7.22 -0.76 -11.11
N ALA A 52 -6.76 -1.52 -10.11
CA ALA A 52 -7.02 -2.96 -10.00
C ALA A 52 -8.51 -3.23 -9.78
N TYR A 53 -9.16 -2.50 -8.89
CA TYR A 53 -10.57 -2.68 -8.57
C TYR A 53 -11.48 -2.45 -9.79
N ALA A 54 -11.16 -1.43 -10.60
CA ALA A 54 -11.89 -1.13 -11.83
C ALA A 54 -11.81 -2.27 -12.88
N ASN A 55 -10.71 -3.01 -12.90
CA ASN A 55 -10.41 -4.04 -13.92
C ASN A 55 -10.41 -5.47 -13.34
N SER A 56 -10.97 -5.68 -12.15
CA SER A 56 -11.02 -6.97 -11.46
C SER A 56 -12.42 -7.57 -11.46
N ASN A 57 -12.49 -8.89 -11.35
CA ASN A 57 -13.77 -9.60 -11.15
C ASN A 57 -14.27 -9.48 -9.70
N GLU A 58 -15.48 -9.98 -9.39
CA GLU A 58 -16.05 -9.86 -8.04
C GLU A 58 -15.22 -10.53 -6.93
N ALA A 59 -14.57 -11.67 -7.22
CA ALA A 59 -13.72 -12.36 -6.26
C ALA A 59 -12.43 -11.57 -5.98
N GLU A 60 -11.79 -11.05 -7.03
CA GLU A 60 -10.60 -10.19 -6.93
C GLU A 60 -10.94 -8.85 -6.27
N LYS A 61 -12.12 -8.27 -6.54
CA LYS A 61 -12.61 -7.05 -5.88
C LYS A 61 -12.77 -7.25 -4.37
N ALA A 62 -13.25 -8.41 -3.92
CA ALA A 62 -13.33 -8.72 -2.50
C ALA A 62 -11.93 -8.70 -1.86
N GLN A 63 -10.95 -9.36 -2.48
CA GLN A 63 -9.56 -9.38 -2.00
C GLN A 63 -8.91 -7.98 -2.03
N LEU A 64 -9.16 -7.18 -3.07
CA LEU A 64 -8.66 -5.80 -3.16
C LEU A 64 -9.27 -4.89 -2.10
N ARG A 65 -10.53 -5.14 -1.73
CA ARG A 65 -11.20 -4.39 -0.66
C ARG A 65 -10.56 -4.68 0.70
N GLU A 66 -10.24 -5.94 0.98
CA GLU A 66 -9.51 -6.32 2.20
C GLU A 66 -8.13 -5.62 2.25
N LEU A 67 -7.37 -5.65 1.15
CA LEU A 67 -6.09 -4.96 1.03
C LEU A 67 -6.21 -3.44 1.21
N GLN A 68 -7.31 -2.85 0.72
CA GLN A 68 -7.58 -1.43 0.89
C GLN A 68 -7.86 -1.09 2.36
N GLU A 69 -8.64 -1.91 3.06
CA GLU A 69 -8.93 -1.77 4.49
C GLU A 69 -7.66 -1.93 5.34
N GLU A 70 -6.81 -2.92 5.05
CA GLU A 70 -5.50 -3.09 5.70
C GLU A 70 -4.60 -1.87 5.53
N LEU A 71 -4.57 -1.30 4.32
CA LEU A 71 -3.79 -0.10 4.01
C LEU A 71 -4.31 1.12 4.80
N PHE A 72 -5.62 1.30 4.89
CA PHE A 72 -6.24 2.38 5.67
C PHE A 72 -6.01 2.22 7.17
N ASN A 73 -6.19 1.01 7.72
CA ASN A 73 -5.94 0.73 9.13
C ASN A 73 -4.48 0.95 9.49
N SER A 74 -3.56 0.51 8.62
CA SER A 74 -2.13 0.78 8.77
C SER A 74 -1.83 2.29 8.81
N GLN A 75 -2.66 3.15 8.21
CA GLN A 75 -2.50 4.60 8.29
C GLN A 75 -2.98 5.22 9.61
N GLN A 76 -3.97 4.62 10.28
CA GLN A 76 -4.60 5.18 11.49
C GLN A 76 -3.80 4.91 12.78
N ASP A 77 -2.90 3.93 12.80
CA ASP A 77 -1.98 3.65 13.92
C ASP A 77 -0.84 4.71 14.06
N LYS A 78 -1.13 6.01 13.85
CA LYS A 78 -0.20 7.12 14.10
C LYS A 78 -0.61 7.95 15.32
#